data_AF-A0A830EMC3-F1
#
_entry.id   AF-A0A830EMC3-F1
#
_cell.length_a   1.000
_cell.length_b   1.000
_cell.length_c   1.000
_cell.angle_alpha   90.00
_cell.angle_beta   90.00
_cell.angle_gamma   90.00
#
_symmetry.space_group_name_H-M   'P 1'
#
loop_
_entity.id
_entity.type
_entity.pdbx_description
1 polymer ?
#
loop_
_entity_poly.entity_id
_entity_poly.type
_entity_poly.pdbx_seq_one_letter_code
_entity_poly.pdbx_strand_id
1 'polypeptide(L)'
;MLWDGIWTYEVKELLRKILEGNAEVIIRLGGIVVYGSHIILLVDMLRRGTLVHLLIRDLEGTSIEVPNLVEINEVIKTIRYGLFIADGYIQESRVTIGTSQTWQNILVAFLFPGKIHSNIIGIDVNKKDVKLMWFLRTDYTPGDLLFEINNNTVIAALFGAILGDGSVTIRNVYNYKEPVIDLTNKDFNDVRWRLLLSELVKGRTYPMHLMFLGSKAIDMARRIVNVMPPTLKELMDALNVSKWVTLREMANMELKWRRGKWVVNVLNYKFSVATNPLMLYHYVKSEDEAQVIINILKENGIEAHRKKSGQYIMVVIPARSLNNNDNIKIQTI
;
A
#
# COMPACT_ATOMS: atom_id res chain seq x y z
N MET A 1 2.22 -22.37 -34.01
CA MET A 1 3.49 -21.80 -34.53
C MET A 1 3.22 -21.17 -35.91
N LEU A 2 2.44 -20.07 -35.95
CA LEU A 2 2.03 -19.35 -37.18
C LEU A 2 1.90 -17.82 -36.95
N TRP A 3 2.33 -17.30 -35.80
CA TRP A 3 1.94 -15.97 -35.32
C TRP A 3 2.94 -14.85 -35.65
N ASP A 4 4.24 -15.13 -35.70
CA ASP A 4 5.27 -14.07 -35.82
C ASP A 4 5.22 -13.28 -37.15
N GLY A 5 4.63 -13.84 -38.20
CA GLY A 5 4.54 -13.19 -39.51
C GLY A 5 3.41 -12.16 -39.64
N ILE A 6 2.24 -12.44 -39.05
CA ILE A 6 1.02 -11.65 -39.24
C ILE A 6 1.14 -10.28 -38.55
N TRP A 7 1.58 -10.28 -37.28
CA TRP A 7 1.74 -9.06 -36.50
C TRP A 7 2.82 -8.13 -37.08
N THR A 8 3.92 -8.70 -37.56
CA THR A 8 5.01 -7.93 -38.17
C THR A 8 4.54 -7.22 -39.44
N TYR A 9 3.73 -7.88 -40.26
CA TYR A 9 3.14 -7.28 -41.46
C TYR A 9 2.14 -6.19 -41.09
N GLU A 10 1.23 -6.47 -40.16
CA GLU A 10 0.20 -5.50 -39.76
C GLU A 10 0.80 -4.25 -39.09
N VAL A 11 1.82 -4.39 -38.24
CA VAL A 11 2.53 -3.23 -37.67
C VAL A 11 3.18 -2.40 -38.77
N LYS A 12 3.86 -3.03 -39.73
CA LYS A 12 4.49 -2.33 -40.86
C LYS A 12 3.45 -1.61 -41.72
N GLU A 13 2.32 -2.27 -41.96
CA GLU A 13 1.22 -1.73 -42.75
C GLU A 13 0.52 -0.57 -42.04
N LEU A 14 0.32 -0.67 -40.73
CA LEU A 14 -0.22 0.41 -39.90
C LEU A 14 0.72 1.63 -39.91
N LEU A 15 2.03 1.41 -39.73
CA LEU A 15 3.04 2.47 -39.82
C LEU A 15 3.07 3.12 -41.20
N ARG A 16 3.01 2.31 -42.27
CA ARG A 16 2.94 2.81 -43.64
C ARG A 16 1.69 3.68 -43.86
N LYS A 17 0.52 3.20 -43.44
CA LYS A 17 -0.74 3.98 -43.52
C LYS A 17 -0.69 5.27 -42.72
N ILE A 18 -0.03 5.30 -41.56
CA ILE A 18 0.19 6.52 -40.78
C ILE A 18 1.09 7.49 -41.56
N LEU A 19 2.24 7.02 -42.07
CA LEU A 19 3.21 7.85 -42.81
C LEU A 19 2.63 8.42 -44.11
N GLU A 20 1.73 7.69 -44.75
CA GLU A 20 1.04 8.11 -45.98
C GLU A 20 -0.23 8.94 -45.73
N GLY A 21 -0.63 9.16 -44.47
CA GLY A 21 -1.84 9.92 -44.12
C GLY A 21 -3.16 9.17 -44.37
N ASN A 22 -3.11 7.84 -44.54
CA ASN A 22 -4.23 6.97 -44.87
C ASN A 22 -4.86 6.28 -43.64
N ALA A 23 -4.30 6.49 -42.44
CA ALA A 23 -4.80 5.88 -41.21
C ALA A 23 -5.92 6.69 -40.55
N GLU A 24 -6.90 6.02 -39.96
CA GLU A 24 -7.88 6.66 -39.08
C GLU A 24 -7.21 7.01 -37.75
N VAL A 25 -7.11 8.31 -37.46
CA VAL A 25 -6.46 8.85 -36.27
C VAL A 25 -7.49 9.57 -35.41
N ILE A 26 -7.76 9.03 -34.23
CA ILE A 26 -8.62 9.68 -33.24
C ILE A 26 -7.76 10.51 -32.29
N ILE A 27 -7.95 11.83 -32.31
CA ILE A 27 -7.32 12.75 -31.37
C ILE A 27 -8.21 12.87 -30.15
N ARG A 28 -7.68 12.52 -28.97
CA ARG A 28 -8.37 12.66 -27.68
C ARG A 28 -7.63 13.66 -26.80
N LEU A 29 -8.32 14.20 -25.80
CA LEU A 29 -7.70 15.05 -24.79
C LEU A 29 -6.56 14.27 -24.11
N GLY A 30 -5.32 14.64 -24.41
CA GLY A 30 -4.11 13.99 -23.87
C GLY A 30 -3.51 12.85 -24.70
N GLY A 31 -3.94 12.61 -25.94
CA GLY A 31 -3.27 11.59 -26.77
C GLY A 31 -3.85 11.36 -28.17
N ILE A 32 -3.24 10.43 -28.89
CA ILE A 32 -3.60 9.99 -30.24
C ILE A 32 -3.88 8.49 -30.20
N VAL A 33 -4.92 8.05 -30.91
CA VAL A 33 -5.23 6.63 -31.09
C VAL A 33 -5.29 6.31 -32.56
N VAL A 34 -4.58 5.26 -32.99
CA VAL A 34 -4.64 4.74 -34.36
C VAL A 34 -5.13 3.30 -34.33
N TYR A 35 -6.15 3.02 -35.11
CA TYR A 35 -6.75 1.69 -35.20
C TYR A 35 -6.23 0.92 -36.41
N GLY A 36 -5.68 -0.27 -36.14
CA GLY A 36 -5.51 -1.36 -37.09
C GLY A 36 -6.62 -2.40 -36.91
N SER A 37 -6.52 -3.50 -37.67
CA SER A 37 -7.49 -4.59 -37.64
C SER A 37 -7.39 -5.37 -36.31
N HIS A 38 -6.18 -5.72 -35.91
CA HIS A 38 -5.88 -6.48 -34.69
C HIS A 38 -4.96 -5.71 -33.74
N ILE A 39 -4.55 -4.50 -34.09
CA ILE A 39 -3.62 -3.69 -33.30
C ILE A 39 -4.21 -2.29 -33.08
N ILE A 40 -4.09 -1.75 -31.87
CA ILE A 40 -4.33 -0.32 -31.61
C ILE A 40 -3.02 0.29 -31.14
N LEU A 41 -2.62 1.38 -31.79
CA LEU A 41 -1.53 2.22 -31.31
C LEU A 41 -2.13 3.35 -30.47
N LEU A 42 -1.86 3.34 -29.17
CA LEU A 42 -2.20 4.46 -28.29
C LEU A 42 -0.95 5.29 -28.03
N VAL A 43 -1.06 6.61 -28.17
CA VAL A 43 0.01 7.55 -27.96
C VAL A 43 -0.47 8.57 -26.94
N ASP A 44 -0.13 8.40 -25.68
CA ASP A 44 -0.51 9.32 -24.61
C ASP A 44 0.56 10.40 -24.43
N MET A 45 0.14 11.66 -24.48
CA MET A 45 0.98 12.82 -24.23
C MET A 45 1.05 13.09 -22.73
N LEU A 46 2.21 12.84 -22.14
CA LEU A 46 2.50 13.14 -20.74
C LEU A 46 3.16 14.52 -20.64
N ARG A 47 3.10 15.15 -19.44
CA ARG A 47 3.77 16.44 -19.19
C ARG A 47 5.28 16.43 -19.49
N ARG A 48 5.91 15.25 -19.53
CA ARG A 48 7.34 15.06 -19.82
C ARG A 48 7.58 13.85 -20.75
N GLY A 49 6.89 13.79 -21.88
CA GLY A 49 7.17 12.82 -22.93
C GLY A 49 5.92 12.22 -23.55
N THR A 50 6.14 11.18 -24.36
CA THR A 50 5.09 10.48 -25.10
C THR A 50 5.16 9.01 -24.75
N LEU A 51 4.02 8.41 -24.43
CA LEU A 51 3.89 7.00 -24.08
C LEU A 51 3.13 6.29 -25.21
N VAL A 52 3.77 5.33 -25.88
CA VAL A 52 3.22 4.61 -27.02
C VAL A 52 2.86 3.17 -26.64
N HIS A 53 1.59 2.84 -26.47
CA HIS A 53 1.15 1.47 -26.23
C HIS A 53 0.74 0.78 -27.52
N LEU A 54 1.18 -0.46 -27.69
CA LEU A 54 0.69 -1.35 -28.72
C LEU A 54 -0.34 -2.30 -28.07
N LEU A 55 -1.62 -1.97 -28.19
CA LEU A 55 -2.67 -2.89 -27.74
C LEU A 55 -2.92 -3.92 -28.83
N ILE A 56 -3.01 -5.17 -28.43
CA ILE A 56 -3.37 -6.25 -29.34
C ILE A 56 -4.83 -6.58 -29.10
N ARG A 57 -5.64 -6.49 -30.15
CA ARG A 57 -7.04 -6.85 -30.16
C ARG A 57 -7.19 -8.29 -30.60
N ASP A 58 -8.26 -8.92 -30.14
CA ASP A 58 -8.74 -10.21 -30.63
C ASP A 58 -7.72 -11.37 -30.48
N LEU A 59 -6.76 -11.24 -29.55
CA LEU A 59 -6.00 -12.40 -29.09
C LEU A 59 -6.93 -13.32 -28.31
N GLU A 60 -7.14 -14.52 -28.84
CA GLU A 60 -7.84 -15.57 -28.13
C GLU A 60 -7.15 -15.83 -26.80
N GLY A 61 -7.92 -15.70 -25.72
CA GLY A 61 -7.50 -16.13 -24.40
C GLY A 61 -7.55 -17.64 -24.27
N THR A 62 -6.96 -18.14 -23.19
CA THR A 62 -7.10 -19.53 -22.78
C THR A 62 -7.85 -19.62 -21.46
N SER A 63 -8.69 -20.65 -21.32
CA SER A 63 -9.30 -20.98 -20.04
C SER A 63 -8.47 -22.04 -19.35
N ILE A 64 -8.05 -21.74 -18.12
CA ILE A 64 -7.27 -22.61 -17.27
C ILE A 64 -8.16 -23.04 -16.12
N GLU A 65 -8.23 -24.35 -15.89
CA GLU A 65 -8.85 -24.91 -14.69
C GLU A 65 -7.81 -24.92 -13.57
N VAL A 66 -8.05 -24.13 -12.53
CA VAL A 66 -7.11 -23.98 -11.41
C VAL A 66 -7.60 -24.79 -10.23
N PRO A 67 -6.83 -25.81 -9.76
CA PRO A 67 -7.23 -26.60 -8.61
C PRO A 67 -7.23 -25.74 -7.34
N ASN A 68 -8.05 -26.12 -6.37
CA ASN A 68 -8.02 -25.47 -5.07
C ASN A 68 -6.80 -25.94 -4.26
N LEU A 69 -5.79 -25.06 -4.15
CA LEU A 69 -4.53 -25.34 -3.47
C LEU A 69 -4.49 -24.86 -2.01
N VAL A 70 -5.52 -24.13 -1.55
CA VAL A 70 -5.59 -23.57 -0.19
C VAL A 70 -6.98 -23.69 0.38
N GLU A 71 -7.09 -23.90 1.69
CA GLU A 71 -8.37 -23.79 2.37
C GLU A 71 -8.92 -22.36 2.26
N ILE A 72 -10.11 -22.22 1.67
CA ILE A 72 -10.76 -20.92 1.49
C ILE A 72 -11.44 -20.52 2.80
N ASN A 73 -10.65 -19.89 3.67
CA ASN A 73 -11.13 -19.29 4.92
C ASN A 73 -11.44 -17.79 4.74
N GLU A 74 -11.96 -17.16 5.79
CA GLU A 74 -12.29 -15.72 5.79
C GLU A 74 -11.09 -14.84 5.44
N VAL A 75 -9.87 -15.16 5.91
CA VAL A 75 -8.67 -14.37 5.60
C VAL A 75 -8.40 -14.37 4.08
N ILE A 76 -8.47 -15.52 3.42
CA ILE A 76 -8.29 -15.62 1.97
C ILE A 76 -9.40 -14.88 1.22
N LYS A 77 -10.67 -15.03 1.63
CA LYS A 77 -11.78 -14.26 1.03
C LYS A 77 -11.55 -12.76 1.14
N THR A 78 -11.10 -12.29 2.29
CA THR A 78 -10.87 -10.86 2.49
C THR A 78 -9.67 -10.35 1.68
N ILE A 79 -8.63 -11.16 1.45
CA ILE A 79 -7.53 -10.80 0.54
C ILE A 79 -8.03 -10.69 -0.90
N ARG A 80 -8.88 -11.62 -1.36
CA ARG A 80 -9.54 -11.54 -2.68
C ARG A 80 -10.30 -10.23 -2.82
N TYR A 81 -11.07 -9.86 -1.79
CA TYR A 81 -11.79 -8.60 -1.75
C TYR A 81 -10.84 -7.41 -1.87
N GLY A 82 -9.80 -7.37 -1.05
CA GLY A 82 -8.77 -6.32 -1.07
C GLY A 82 -8.11 -6.15 -2.45
N LEU A 83 -7.77 -7.26 -3.10
CA LEU A 83 -7.19 -7.26 -4.44
C LEU A 83 -8.20 -6.79 -5.48
N PHE A 84 -9.46 -7.24 -5.39
CA PHE A 84 -10.54 -6.85 -6.30
C PHE A 84 -10.86 -5.35 -6.22
N ILE A 85 -10.89 -4.75 -5.03
CA ILE A 85 -11.21 -3.32 -4.90
C ILE A 85 -10.05 -2.41 -5.35
N ALA A 86 -8.83 -2.94 -5.41
CA ALA A 86 -7.65 -2.22 -5.90
C ALA A 86 -7.52 -2.33 -7.43
N ASP A 87 -7.47 -3.55 -7.97
CA ASP A 87 -7.10 -3.78 -9.37
C ASP A 87 -8.22 -4.44 -10.19
N GLY A 88 -9.35 -4.73 -9.54
CA GLY A 88 -10.44 -5.50 -10.11
C GLY A 88 -11.61 -4.67 -10.58
N TYR A 89 -12.35 -5.22 -11.53
CA TYR A 89 -13.62 -4.70 -12.00
C TYR A 89 -14.56 -5.84 -12.38
N ILE A 90 -15.81 -5.48 -12.70
CA ILE A 90 -16.86 -6.43 -13.03
C ILE A 90 -17.05 -6.41 -14.55
N GLN A 91 -16.89 -7.56 -15.18
CA GLN A 91 -17.23 -7.77 -16.59
C GLN A 91 -18.15 -8.98 -16.68
N GLU A 92 -19.32 -8.81 -17.31
CA GLU A 92 -20.30 -9.90 -17.46
C GLU A 92 -20.63 -10.59 -16.11
N SER A 93 -20.79 -9.78 -15.06
CA SER A 93 -21.06 -10.24 -13.68
C SER A 93 -19.95 -11.06 -13.03
N ARG A 94 -18.76 -11.10 -13.62
CA ARG A 94 -17.59 -11.82 -13.11
C ARG A 94 -16.49 -10.88 -12.65
N VAL A 95 -15.81 -11.29 -11.58
CA VAL A 95 -14.63 -10.62 -11.04
C VAL A 95 -13.49 -10.78 -12.04
N THR A 96 -12.94 -9.63 -12.40
CA THR A 96 -11.94 -9.55 -13.45
C THR A 96 -10.79 -8.64 -13.01
N ILE A 97 -9.56 -9.07 -13.23
CA ILE A 97 -8.35 -8.37 -12.78
C ILE A 97 -7.43 -8.14 -13.98
N GLY A 98 -7.01 -6.88 -14.17
CA GLY A 98 -5.99 -6.51 -15.14
C GLY A 98 -4.64 -6.33 -14.46
N THR A 99 -3.56 -6.85 -15.03
CA THR A 99 -2.21 -6.66 -14.46
C THR A 99 -1.12 -6.75 -15.52
N SER A 100 0.01 -6.10 -15.26
CA SER A 100 1.24 -6.28 -16.05
C SER A 100 2.30 -7.11 -15.32
N GLN A 101 1.97 -7.65 -14.14
CA GLN A 101 2.93 -8.33 -13.27
C GLN A 101 2.65 -9.84 -13.26
N THR A 102 3.58 -10.64 -13.77
CA THR A 102 3.42 -12.10 -13.88
C THR A 102 3.14 -12.77 -12.53
N TRP A 103 3.78 -12.31 -11.44
CA TRP A 103 3.51 -12.87 -10.11
C TRP A 103 2.05 -12.63 -9.66
N GLN A 104 1.42 -11.55 -10.12
CA GLN A 104 0.03 -11.26 -9.80
C GLN A 104 -0.92 -12.20 -10.55
N ASN A 105 -0.56 -12.67 -11.75
CA ASN A 105 -1.31 -13.74 -12.42
C ASN A 105 -1.32 -15.03 -11.61
N ILE A 106 -0.14 -15.44 -11.11
CA ILE A 106 0.00 -16.64 -10.29
C ILE A 106 -0.76 -16.47 -8.97
N LEU A 107 -0.67 -15.28 -8.36
CA LEU A 107 -1.43 -14.95 -7.16
C LEU A 107 -2.94 -15.01 -7.40
N VAL A 108 -3.45 -14.47 -8.51
CA VAL A 108 -4.88 -14.52 -8.84
C VAL A 108 -5.32 -15.97 -9.05
N ALA A 109 -4.54 -16.78 -9.77
CA ALA A 109 -4.83 -18.20 -9.92
C ALA A 109 -4.92 -18.91 -8.56
N PHE A 110 -3.95 -18.64 -7.69
CA PHE A 110 -3.91 -19.20 -6.34
C PHE A 110 -5.08 -18.73 -5.46
N LEU A 111 -5.44 -17.45 -5.55
CA LEU A 111 -6.51 -16.88 -4.76
C LEU A 111 -7.89 -17.25 -5.29
N PHE A 112 -8.09 -17.45 -6.59
CA PHE A 112 -9.40 -17.69 -7.21
C PHE A 112 -9.42 -19.06 -7.93
N PRO A 113 -9.42 -20.19 -7.18
CA PRO A 113 -9.46 -21.51 -7.78
C PRO A 113 -10.79 -21.76 -8.49
N GLY A 114 -10.76 -22.51 -9.58
CA GLY A 114 -11.87 -22.67 -10.52
C GLY A 114 -11.44 -22.28 -11.93
N LYS A 115 -12.40 -21.85 -12.75
CA LYS A 115 -12.13 -21.52 -14.15
C LYS A 115 -11.66 -20.07 -14.29
N ILE A 116 -10.43 -19.88 -14.74
CA ILE A 116 -9.87 -18.56 -15.06
C ILE A 116 -9.65 -18.45 -16.56
N HIS A 117 -10.30 -17.48 -17.20
CA HIS A 117 -9.98 -17.08 -18.56
C HIS A 117 -8.88 -16.02 -18.54
N SER A 118 -7.74 -16.34 -19.15
CA SER A 118 -6.59 -15.45 -19.26
C SER A 118 -6.36 -15.07 -20.71
N ASN A 119 -6.27 -13.77 -21.00
CA ASN A 119 -5.83 -13.25 -22.29
C ASN A 119 -4.84 -12.11 -22.11
N ILE A 120 -4.01 -11.92 -23.13
CA ILE A 120 -3.12 -10.76 -23.23
C ILE A 120 -3.89 -9.70 -24.01
N ILE A 121 -4.09 -8.54 -23.38
CA ILE A 121 -4.86 -7.41 -23.96
C ILE A 121 -3.97 -6.32 -24.53
N GLY A 122 -2.65 -6.42 -24.34
CA GLY A 122 -1.72 -5.48 -24.92
C GLY A 122 -0.28 -5.71 -24.53
N ILE A 123 0.60 -5.00 -25.24
CA ILE A 123 2.04 -5.01 -25.05
C ILE A 123 2.51 -3.56 -24.90
N ASP A 124 3.06 -3.23 -23.73
CA ASP A 124 3.74 -1.96 -23.53
C ASP A 124 5.19 -2.07 -24.05
N VAL A 125 5.47 -1.30 -25.10
CA VAL A 125 6.73 -1.28 -25.86
C VAL A 125 7.62 -0.09 -25.49
N ASN A 126 7.24 0.73 -24.50
CA ASN A 126 7.95 1.97 -24.16
C ASN A 126 9.18 1.77 -23.27
N LYS A 127 9.37 0.58 -22.71
CA LYS A 127 10.47 0.29 -21.79
C LYS A 127 11.55 -0.50 -22.50
N LYS A 128 12.76 -0.50 -21.95
CA LYS A 128 13.87 -1.37 -22.39
C LYS A 128 13.47 -2.86 -22.38
N ASP A 129 12.36 -3.20 -21.72
CA ASP A 129 11.76 -4.52 -21.64
C ASP A 129 10.31 -4.49 -22.15
N VAL A 130 9.90 -5.53 -22.88
CA VAL A 130 8.53 -5.76 -23.34
C VAL A 130 7.64 -6.13 -22.15
N LYS A 131 6.57 -5.38 -21.89
CA LYS A 131 5.61 -5.69 -20.82
C LYS A 131 4.27 -6.16 -21.38
N LEU A 132 3.85 -7.36 -20.99
CA LEU A 132 2.54 -7.89 -21.33
C LEU A 132 1.49 -7.41 -20.32
N MET A 133 0.37 -6.93 -20.83
CA MET A 133 -0.82 -6.65 -20.04
C MET A 133 -1.76 -7.85 -20.11
N TRP A 134 -1.93 -8.49 -18.96
CA TRP A 134 -2.77 -9.64 -18.75
C TRP A 134 -4.13 -9.22 -18.27
N PHE A 135 -5.09 -10.04 -18.63
CA PHE A 135 -6.46 -9.89 -18.25
C PHE A 135 -6.98 -11.24 -17.78
N LEU A 136 -7.50 -11.28 -16.55
CA LEU A 136 -7.87 -12.49 -15.84
C LEU A 136 -9.32 -12.38 -15.41
N ARG A 137 -10.20 -13.08 -16.13
CA ARG A 137 -11.61 -13.20 -15.76
C ARG A 137 -11.83 -14.50 -15.01
N THR A 138 -12.28 -14.39 -13.77
CA THR A 138 -12.59 -15.54 -12.92
C THR A 138 -14.04 -15.98 -13.08
N ASP A 139 -14.40 -17.14 -12.55
CA ASP A 139 -15.78 -17.58 -12.38
C ASP A 139 -16.43 -17.00 -11.10
N TYR A 140 -15.71 -16.23 -10.29
CA TYR A 140 -16.27 -15.61 -9.09
C TYR A 140 -17.13 -14.40 -9.44
N THR A 141 -18.19 -14.22 -8.67
CA THR A 141 -19.03 -13.01 -8.67
C THR A 141 -18.61 -12.10 -7.50
N PRO A 142 -18.99 -10.80 -7.53
CA PRO A 142 -18.74 -9.91 -6.39
C PRO A 142 -19.37 -10.40 -5.08
N GLY A 143 -20.49 -11.14 -5.14
CA GLY A 143 -21.15 -11.70 -3.96
C GLY A 143 -20.30 -12.74 -3.23
N ASP A 144 -19.45 -13.46 -3.97
CA ASP A 144 -18.53 -14.46 -3.42
C ASP A 144 -17.36 -13.83 -2.63
N LEU A 145 -17.24 -12.50 -2.67
CA LEU A 145 -16.21 -11.72 -1.97
C LEU A 145 -16.71 -11.07 -0.68
N LEU A 146 -17.97 -11.29 -0.30
CA LEU A 146 -18.51 -10.80 0.95
C LEU A 146 -17.81 -11.50 2.13
N PHE A 147 -17.52 -10.73 3.17
CA PHE A 147 -16.81 -11.19 4.37
C PHE A 147 -17.31 -10.45 5.61
N GLU A 148 -17.12 -11.04 6.78
CA GLU A 148 -17.43 -10.39 8.05
C GLU A 148 -16.31 -9.42 8.47
N ILE A 149 -16.71 -8.19 8.80
CA ILE A 149 -15.76 -7.14 9.19
C ILE A 149 -15.29 -7.39 10.62
N ASN A 150 -14.00 -7.65 10.76
CA ASN A 150 -13.28 -7.67 12.02
C ASN A 150 -11.84 -7.18 11.80
N ASN A 151 -11.09 -7.03 12.88
CA ASN A 151 -9.75 -6.46 12.82
C ASN A 151 -8.76 -7.27 11.97
N ASN A 152 -8.89 -8.60 11.91
CA ASN A 152 -8.01 -9.45 11.11
C ASN A 152 -8.42 -9.43 9.65
N THR A 153 -9.72 -9.49 9.35
CA THR A 153 -10.21 -9.42 7.97
C THR A 153 -9.87 -8.07 7.34
N VAL A 154 -10.04 -6.95 8.05
CA VAL A 154 -9.61 -5.62 7.55
C VAL A 154 -8.12 -5.58 7.19
N ILE A 155 -7.26 -6.20 8.01
CA ILE A 155 -5.82 -6.26 7.74
C ILE A 155 -5.50 -7.15 6.54
N ALA A 156 -6.23 -8.25 6.38
CA ALA A 156 -6.10 -9.15 5.23
C ALA A 156 -6.54 -8.47 3.93
N ALA A 157 -7.64 -7.71 3.92
CA ALA A 157 -8.04 -6.92 2.74
C ALA A 157 -7.06 -5.79 2.47
N LEU A 158 -6.55 -5.12 3.51
CA LEU A 158 -5.53 -4.09 3.32
C LEU A 158 -4.30 -4.67 2.62
N PHE A 159 -3.89 -5.89 2.97
CA PHE A 159 -2.82 -6.57 2.26
C PHE A 159 -3.16 -6.84 0.79
N GLY A 160 -4.35 -7.38 0.49
CA GLY A 160 -4.81 -7.58 -0.89
C GLY A 160 -4.76 -6.27 -1.70
N ALA A 161 -5.21 -5.18 -1.11
CA ALA A 161 -5.17 -3.86 -1.72
C ALA A 161 -3.73 -3.33 -1.90
N ILE A 162 -2.84 -3.61 -0.95
CA ILE A 162 -1.42 -3.27 -1.07
C ILE A 162 -0.78 -3.98 -2.26
N LEU A 163 -1.13 -5.24 -2.49
CA LEU A 163 -0.59 -6.03 -3.58
C LEU A 163 -1.01 -5.51 -4.95
N GLY A 164 -2.23 -5.01 -5.08
CA GLY A 164 -2.69 -4.35 -6.29
C GLY A 164 -2.04 -2.97 -6.49
N ASP A 165 -2.82 -1.91 -6.28
CA ASP A 165 -2.37 -0.53 -6.48
C ASP A 165 -1.54 0.08 -5.34
N GLY A 166 -1.39 -0.59 -4.20
CA GLY A 166 -0.62 -0.03 -3.08
C GLY A 166 0.89 0.03 -3.29
N SER A 167 1.55 0.86 -2.49
CA SER A 167 3.00 1.06 -2.48
C SER A 167 3.58 0.81 -1.09
N VAL A 168 4.68 0.07 -1.05
CA VAL A 168 5.43 -0.23 0.18
C VAL A 168 6.88 0.14 -0.08
N THR A 169 7.41 1.11 0.68
CA THR A 169 8.78 1.61 0.47
C THR A 169 9.46 1.95 1.79
N ILE A 170 10.77 1.76 1.87
CA ILE A 170 11.60 2.25 2.97
C ILE A 170 12.45 3.39 2.42
N ARG A 171 12.10 4.63 2.78
CA ARG A 171 12.73 5.84 2.27
C ARG A 171 13.95 6.18 3.15
N ASN A 172 15.03 6.65 2.55
CA ASN A 172 16.12 7.26 3.33
C ASN A 172 15.78 8.73 3.56
N VAL A 173 15.54 9.10 4.82
CA VAL A 173 15.27 10.48 5.23
C VAL A 173 16.40 10.92 6.13
N TYR A 174 17.28 11.77 5.61
CA TYR A 174 18.56 12.11 6.26
C TYR A 174 19.35 10.85 6.65
N ASN A 175 19.53 10.61 7.96
CA ASN A 175 20.31 9.49 8.51
C ASN A 175 19.42 8.37 9.07
N TYR A 176 18.15 8.27 8.64
CA TYR A 176 17.26 7.19 9.08
C TYR A 176 16.42 6.61 7.93
N LYS A 177 16.07 5.33 8.08
CA LYS A 177 15.13 4.61 7.22
C LYS A 177 13.70 4.88 7.69
N GLU A 178 12.86 5.45 6.84
CA GLU A 178 11.45 5.71 7.06
C GLU A 178 10.58 4.71 6.29
N PRO A 179 9.93 3.75 6.97
CA PRO A 179 8.99 2.85 6.33
C PRO A 179 7.67 3.57 6.00
N VAL A 180 7.15 3.31 4.81
CA VAL A 180 5.93 3.90 4.26
C VAL A 180 5.08 2.83 3.59
N ILE A 181 3.82 2.72 4.03
CA ILE A 181 2.77 1.96 3.35
C ILE A 181 1.75 2.98 2.85
N ASP A 182 1.45 2.96 1.57
CA ASP A 182 0.65 3.95 0.88
C ASP A 182 -0.39 3.25 0.00
N LEU A 183 -1.64 3.66 0.13
CA LEU A 183 -2.72 3.34 -0.79
C LEU A 183 -3.29 4.64 -1.33
N THR A 184 -3.23 4.79 -2.64
CA THR A 184 -3.83 5.92 -3.36
C THR A 184 -4.84 5.34 -4.33
N ASN A 185 -6.13 5.64 -4.12
CA ASN A 185 -7.19 5.24 -5.02
C ASN A 185 -8.14 6.43 -5.22
N LYS A 186 -8.50 6.72 -6.47
CA LYS A 186 -9.41 7.82 -6.81
C LYS A 186 -10.83 7.56 -6.32
N ASP A 187 -11.16 6.29 -6.08
CA ASP A 187 -12.48 5.80 -5.76
C ASP A 187 -12.62 5.36 -4.29
N PHE A 188 -11.84 5.92 -3.35
CA PHE A 188 -12.04 5.64 -1.92
C PHE A 188 -13.43 6.00 -1.39
N ASN A 189 -14.19 6.81 -2.13
CA ASN A 189 -15.59 7.11 -1.84
C ASN A 189 -16.58 6.03 -2.30
N ASP A 190 -16.13 5.06 -3.10
CA ASP A 190 -16.89 3.88 -3.52
C ASP A 190 -17.30 3.05 -2.30
N VAL A 191 -18.51 2.51 -2.32
CA VAL A 191 -19.09 1.69 -1.25
C VAL A 191 -18.18 0.52 -0.87
N ARG A 192 -17.44 -0.03 -1.84
CA ARG A 192 -16.48 -1.12 -1.65
C ARG A 192 -15.34 -0.72 -0.70
N TRP A 193 -14.83 0.51 -0.80
CA TRP A 193 -13.77 1.00 0.08
C TRP A 193 -14.29 1.40 1.46
N ARG A 194 -15.53 1.88 1.55
CA ARG A 194 -16.12 2.34 2.82
C ARG A 194 -16.12 1.25 3.90
N LEU A 195 -16.40 0.00 3.52
CA LEU A 195 -16.39 -1.15 4.44
C LEU A 195 -14.99 -1.39 5.05
N LEU A 196 -13.92 -1.21 4.28
CA LEU A 196 -12.56 -1.31 4.77
C LEU A 196 -12.16 -0.10 5.63
N LEU A 197 -12.52 1.09 5.15
CA LEU A 197 -12.07 2.35 5.72
C LEU A 197 -12.83 2.72 7.01
N SER A 198 -14.05 2.23 7.22
CA SER A 198 -14.83 2.48 8.45
C SER A 198 -14.07 2.04 9.71
N GLU A 199 -13.38 0.90 9.64
CA GLU A 199 -12.59 0.37 10.75
C GLU A 199 -11.23 1.07 10.89
N LEU A 200 -10.64 1.51 9.78
CA LEU A 200 -9.32 2.14 9.77
C LEU A 200 -9.34 3.62 10.16
N VAL A 201 -10.44 4.33 9.86
CA VAL A 201 -10.52 5.80 9.96
C VAL A 201 -11.65 6.29 10.87
N LYS A 202 -12.34 5.40 11.61
CA LYS A 202 -13.35 5.65 12.67
C LYS A 202 -13.85 7.11 12.78
N GLY A 203 -14.86 7.46 11.99
CA GLY A 203 -15.58 8.73 12.11
C GLY A 203 -14.93 9.94 11.45
N ARG A 204 -13.92 9.75 10.58
CA ARG A 204 -13.34 10.83 9.76
C ARG A 204 -13.85 10.75 8.32
N THR A 205 -13.82 11.88 7.61
CA THR A 205 -14.01 11.93 6.15
C THR A 205 -13.01 10.99 5.47
N TYR A 206 -13.51 10.17 4.54
CA TYR A 206 -12.70 9.19 3.81
C TYR A 206 -11.58 9.93 3.07
N PRO A 207 -10.31 9.63 3.37
CA PRO A 207 -9.22 10.35 2.75
C PRO A 207 -9.08 9.90 1.30
N MET A 208 -8.71 10.81 0.39
CA MET A 208 -8.26 10.43 -0.98
C MET A 208 -6.93 9.64 -0.97
N HIS A 209 -6.30 9.52 0.19
CA HIS A 209 -4.96 8.95 0.37
C HIS A 209 -4.82 8.31 1.75
N LEU A 210 -4.57 7.01 1.80
CA LEU A 210 -4.33 6.29 3.06
C LEU A 210 -2.83 5.99 3.19
N MET A 211 -2.17 6.66 4.14
CA MET A 211 -0.72 6.56 4.31
C MET A 211 -0.34 6.24 5.76
N PHE A 212 0.45 5.18 5.94
CA PHE A 212 1.08 4.82 7.21
C PHE A 212 2.58 5.14 7.13
N LEU A 213 3.10 5.85 8.14
CA LEU A 213 4.48 6.32 8.19
C LEU A 213 5.18 5.87 9.47
N GLY A 214 6.47 5.53 9.36
CA GLY A 214 7.34 5.24 10.50
C GLY A 214 6.82 4.10 11.35
N SER A 215 6.67 4.33 12.66
CA SER A 215 6.18 3.32 13.60
C SER A 215 4.81 2.74 13.22
N LYS A 216 3.92 3.55 12.62
CA LYS A 216 2.61 3.06 12.16
C LYS A 216 2.73 2.09 10.98
N ALA A 217 3.68 2.34 10.08
CA ALA A 217 3.95 1.44 8.97
C ALA A 217 4.55 0.11 9.47
N ILE A 218 5.45 0.17 10.45
CA ILE A 218 6.04 -1.01 11.10
C ILE A 218 4.94 -1.84 11.80
N ASP A 219 4.10 -1.21 12.62
CA ASP A 219 3.01 -1.90 13.30
C ASP A 219 2.03 -2.53 12.31
N MET A 220 1.70 -1.80 11.23
CA MET A 220 0.84 -2.32 10.18
C MET A 220 1.48 -3.52 9.46
N ALA A 221 2.77 -3.43 9.12
CA ALA A 221 3.51 -4.52 8.49
C ALA A 221 3.54 -5.78 9.37
N ARG A 222 3.77 -5.63 10.67
CA ARG A 222 3.71 -6.76 11.63
C ARG A 222 2.34 -7.40 11.66
N ARG A 223 1.27 -6.60 11.70
CA ARG A 223 -0.10 -7.11 11.68
C ARG A 223 -0.42 -7.86 10.39
N ILE A 224 -0.01 -7.31 9.25
CA ILE A 224 -0.14 -7.98 7.95
C ILE A 224 0.61 -9.33 7.98
N VAL A 225 1.89 -9.34 8.33
CA VAL A 225 2.70 -10.57 8.38
C VAL A 225 2.10 -11.60 9.34
N ASN A 226 1.53 -11.18 10.47
CA ASN A 226 0.95 -12.10 11.46
C ASN A 226 -0.39 -12.71 11.03
N VAL A 227 -1.25 -11.96 10.34
CA VAL A 227 -2.57 -12.44 9.88
C VAL A 227 -2.44 -13.41 8.70
N MET A 228 -1.29 -13.43 8.02
CA MET A 228 -1.14 -14.15 6.77
C MET A 228 -1.01 -15.68 6.93
N PRO A 229 -1.80 -16.50 6.18
CA PRO A 229 -1.65 -17.94 6.20
C PRO A 229 -0.26 -18.38 5.72
N PRO A 230 0.35 -19.43 6.32
CA PRO A 230 1.67 -19.91 5.94
C PRO A 230 1.84 -20.16 4.44
N THR A 231 0.86 -20.83 3.81
CA THR A 231 0.92 -21.16 2.39
C THR A 231 1.02 -19.93 1.50
N LEU A 232 0.36 -18.81 1.87
CA LEU A 232 0.48 -17.58 1.11
C LEU A 232 1.84 -16.91 1.35
N LYS A 233 2.39 -16.97 2.56
CA LYS A 233 3.75 -16.47 2.83
C LYS A 233 4.78 -17.18 1.97
N GLU A 234 4.70 -18.50 1.89
CA GLU A 234 5.57 -19.34 1.06
C GLU A 234 5.42 -19.00 -0.42
N LEU A 235 4.20 -18.82 -0.92
CA LEU A 235 3.97 -18.39 -2.30
C LEU A 235 4.63 -17.02 -2.57
N MET A 236 4.43 -16.05 -1.69
CA MET A 236 4.99 -14.71 -1.88
C MET A 236 6.51 -14.68 -1.79
N ASP A 237 7.10 -15.57 -1.00
CA ASP A 237 8.54 -15.80 -0.93
C ASP A 237 9.06 -16.43 -2.22
N ALA A 238 8.39 -17.47 -2.71
CA ALA A 238 8.76 -18.15 -3.95
C ALA A 238 8.67 -17.22 -5.18
N LEU A 239 7.66 -16.35 -5.21
CA LEU A 239 7.46 -15.36 -6.27
C LEU A 239 8.35 -14.11 -6.10
N ASN A 240 9.08 -14.00 -4.98
CA ASN A 240 9.91 -12.85 -4.63
C ASN A 240 9.19 -11.50 -4.83
N VAL A 241 7.95 -11.40 -4.34
CA VAL A 241 7.13 -10.19 -4.53
C VAL A 241 7.75 -9.04 -3.74
N SER A 242 8.25 -8.01 -4.44
CA SER A 242 9.01 -6.91 -3.83
C SER A 242 8.27 -6.21 -2.68
N LYS A 243 6.95 -6.01 -2.83
CA LYS A 243 6.08 -5.45 -1.78
C LYS A 243 6.07 -6.32 -0.53
N TRP A 244 5.99 -7.64 -0.70
CA TRP A 244 6.02 -8.61 0.41
C TRP A 244 7.38 -8.64 1.09
N VAL A 245 8.48 -8.70 0.32
CA VAL A 245 9.84 -8.61 0.86
C VAL A 245 10.02 -7.36 1.70
N THR A 246 9.57 -6.21 1.19
CA THR A 246 9.65 -4.93 1.90
C THR A 246 8.78 -4.93 3.16
N LEU A 247 7.56 -5.47 3.12
CA LEU A 247 6.71 -5.61 4.31
C LEU A 247 7.37 -6.46 5.40
N ARG A 248 8.04 -7.56 5.03
CA ARG A 248 8.79 -8.38 5.99
C ARG A 248 9.98 -7.63 6.57
N GLU A 249 10.74 -6.89 5.75
CA GLU A 249 11.81 -6.02 6.26
C GLU A 249 11.24 -5.03 7.28
N MET A 250 10.14 -4.34 6.95
CA MET A 250 9.46 -3.41 7.86
C MET A 250 8.99 -4.06 9.15
N ALA A 251 8.42 -5.26 9.08
CA ALA A 251 7.92 -5.97 10.26
C ALA A 251 9.05 -6.30 11.26
N ASN A 252 10.25 -6.58 10.73
CA ASN A 252 11.46 -6.86 11.49
C ASN A 252 12.23 -5.60 11.91
N MET A 253 11.85 -4.41 11.44
CA MET A 253 12.46 -3.17 11.91
C MET A 253 12.12 -2.98 13.39
N GLU A 254 13.11 -2.54 14.16
CA GLU A 254 12.86 -1.98 15.47
C GLU A 254 11.94 -0.76 15.33
N LEU A 255 11.00 -0.63 16.26
CA LEU A 255 10.17 0.57 16.35
C LEU A 255 11.07 1.74 16.77
N LYS A 256 11.71 2.38 15.79
CA LYS A 256 12.46 3.61 16.02
C LYS A 256 11.45 4.73 16.24
N TRP A 257 11.09 4.91 17.50
CA TRP A 257 10.38 6.10 17.95
C TRP A 257 11.23 7.31 17.53
N ARG A 258 10.64 8.21 16.73
CA ARG A 258 11.29 9.40 16.14
C ARG A 258 12.33 10.05 17.07
N ARG A 259 13.45 10.55 16.51
CA ARG A 259 14.38 11.47 17.24
C ARG A 259 13.55 12.50 18.02
N GLY A 260 13.70 12.53 19.35
CA GLY A 260 12.84 13.28 20.29
C GLY A 260 11.71 12.50 20.98
N LYS A 261 11.71 11.15 20.92
CA LYS A 261 10.70 10.27 21.55
C LYS A 261 11.28 9.17 22.45
N TRP A 262 12.40 9.40 23.11
CA TRP A 262 12.69 8.57 24.28
C TRP A 262 11.66 8.99 25.33
N VAL A 263 10.84 8.06 25.81
CA VAL A 263 9.82 8.37 26.81
C VAL A 263 10.24 7.73 28.12
N VAL A 264 10.44 8.56 29.15
CA VAL A 264 10.73 8.12 30.51
C VAL A 264 9.47 8.29 31.33
N ASN A 265 9.08 7.25 32.07
CA ASN A 265 8.02 7.36 33.07
C ASN A 265 8.64 7.95 34.35
N VAL A 266 8.12 9.09 34.80
CA VAL A 266 8.48 9.71 36.07
C VAL A 266 7.20 9.85 36.89
N LEU A 267 7.09 9.10 38.00
CA LEU A 267 5.93 9.13 38.91
C LEU A 267 4.58 9.02 38.18
N ASN A 268 4.46 8.06 37.25
CA ASN A 268 3.30 7.79 36.39
C ASN A 268 3.03 8.79 35.25
N TYR A 269 3.87 9.80 35.06
CA TYR A 269 3.79 10.72 33.92
C TYR A 269 4.81 10.36 32.85
N LYS A 270 4.36 10.41 31.58
CA LYS A 270 5.20 10.13 30.41
C LYS A 270 5.89 11.41 29.95
N PHE A 271 7.22 11.46 30.10
CA PHE A 271 8.04 12.56 29.62
C PHE A 271 8.83 12.16 28.39
N SER A 272 8.89 13.03 27.38
CA SER A 272 9.75 12.86 26.23
C SER A 272 11.14 13.46 26.49
N VAL A 273 12.22 12.82 26.04
CA VAL A 273 13.60 13.29 26.19
C VAL A 273 14.00 14.16 24.99
N ALA A 274 14.48 15.36 25.27
CA ALA A 274 15.30 16.18 24.38
C ALA A 274 16.76 15.92 24.74
N THR A 275 17.63 15.74 23.76
CA THR A 275 19.04 15.37 23.99
C THR A 275 20.02 16.53 23.85
N ASN A 276 19.56 17.75 23.58
CA ASN A 276 20.43 18.93 23.51
C ASN A 276 19.66 20.26 23.79
N PRO A 277 19.70 20.79 25.01
CA PRO A 277 20.25 20.18 26.23
C PRO A 277 19.42 18.96 26.66
N LEU A 278 20.00 18.06 27.48
CA LEU A 278 19.29 16.89 27.99
C LEU A 278 18.16 17.33 28.94
N MET A 279 16.91 17.15 28.52
CA MET A 279 15.72 17.59 29.26
C MET A 279 14.57 16.60 29.04
N LEU A 280 13.70 16.45 30.03
CA LEU A 280 12.44 15.73 29.91
C LEU A 280 11.29 16.73 29.78
N TYR A 281 10.37 16.51 28.85
CA TYR A 281 9.19 17.37 28.66
C TYR A 281 7.88 16.60 28.60
N HIS A 282 6.84 17.17 29.21
CA HIS A 282 5.47 16.67 29.20
C HIS A 282 4.52 17.82 28.82
N TYR A 283 3.64 17.59 27.84
CA TYR A 283 2.71 18.62 27.35
C TYR A 283 1.32 18.45 27.97
N VAL A 284 0.79 19.56 28.48
CA VAL A 284 -0.56 19.65 29.05
C VAL A 284 -1.34 20.80 28.44
N LYS A 285 -2.67 20.77 28.58
CA LYS A 285 -3.57 21.75 27.96
C LYS A 285 -3.91 22.94 28.87
N SER A 286 -3.74 22.81 30.19
CA SER A 286 -4.06 23.87 31.15
C SER A 286 -2.91 24.17 32.13
N GLU A 287 -2.91 25.39 32.67
CA GLU A 287 -1.95 25.81 33.71
C GLU A 287 -2.16 25.03 35.01
N ASP A 288 -3.42 24.74 35.36
CA ASP A 288 -3.74 23.99 36.57
C ASP A 288 -3.17 22.57 36.51
N GLU A 289 -3.31 21.90 35.36
CA GLU A 289 -2.73 20.56 35.15
C GLU A 289 -1.20 20.59 35.23
N ALA A 290 -0.56 21.61 34.63
CA ALA A 290 0.89 21.79 34.72
C ALA A 290 1.34 21.97 36.18
N GLN A 291 0.60 22.76 36.96
CA GLN A 291 0.93 23.07 38.35
C GLN A 291 0.78 21.84 39.27
N VAL A 292 -0.26 21.03 39.06
CA VAL A 292 -0.45 19.76 39.79
C VAL A 292 0.74 18.83 39.56
N ILE A 293 1.14 18.63 38.30
CA ILE A 293 2.29 17.76 37.96
C ILE A 293 3.58 18.30 38.59
N ILE A 294 3.81 19.61 38.53
CA ILE A 294 5.01 20.24 39.12
C ILE A 294 5.05 20.05 40.65
N ASN A 295 3.91 20.16 41.33
CA ASN A 295 3.86 19.96 42.78
C ASN A 295 4.19 18.51 43.15
N ILE A 296 3.62 17.52 42.45
CA ILE A 296 3.92 16.10 42.65
C ILE A 296 5.41 15.81 42.44
N LEU A 297 6.01 16.36 41.39
CA LEU A 297 7.44 16.20 41.13
C LEU A 297 8.28 16.80 42.26
N LYS A 298 7.93 18.00 42.75
CA LYS A 298 8.63 18.70 43.84
C LYS A 298 8.53 17.96 45.17
N GLU A 299 7.37 17.42 45.52
CA GLU A 299 7.16 16.59 46.72
C GLU A 299 8.06 15.35 46.74
N ASN A 300 8.47 14.87 45.57
CA ASN A 300 9.37 13.73 45.38
C ASN A 300 10.83 14.15 45.09
N GLY A 301 11.18 15.42 45.37
CA GLY A 301 12.54 15.94 45.22
C GLY A 301 13.01 16.15 43.77
N ILE A 302 12.10 16.17 42.80
CA ILE A 302 12.41 16.38 41.37
C ILE A 302 12.15 17.84 41.01
N GLU A 303 13.20 18.56 40.65
CA GLU A 303 13.08 19.95 40.16
C GLU A 303 12.40 19.98 38.79
N ALA A 304 11.26 20.67 38.70
CA ALA A 304 10.53 20.86 37.45
C ALA A 304 10.03 22.30 37.34
N HIS A 305 9.96 22.80 36.10
CA HIS A 305 9.41 24.12 35.79
C HIS A 305 8.48 24.03 34.57
N ARG A 306 7.65 25.05 34.37
CA ARG A 306 6.80 25.16 33.18
C ARG A 306 7.37 26.12 32.14
N LYS A 307 7.05 25.87 30.89
CA LYS A 307 7.36 26.75 29.75
C LYS A 307 6.19 26.75 28.78
N LYS A 308 5.78 27.92 28.30
CA LYS A 308 4.75 28.03 27.26
C LYS A 308 5.31 27.59 25.90
N SER A 309 4.57 26.74 25.17
CA SER A 309 4.97 26.24 23.85
C SER A 309 3.75 26.23 22.92
N GLY A 310 3.57 27.32 22.17
CA GLY A 310 2.41 27.49 21.31
C GLY A 310 1.10 27.47 22.10
N GLN A 311 0.21 26.54 21.76
CA GLN A 311 -1.08 26.33 22.43
C GLN A 311 -1.00 25.41 23.66
N TYR A 312 0.18 24.88 23.98
CA TYR A 312 0.37 23.94 25.08
C TYR A 312 1.27 24.54 26.17
N ILE A 313 1.17 23.97 27.37
CA ILE A 313 2.08 24.23 28.47
C ILE A 313 2.97 23.00 28.61
N MET A 314 4.28 23.23 28.68
CA MET A 314 5.28 22.19 28.75
C MET A 314 5.86 22.16 30.17
N VAL A 315 5.70 21.03 30.87
CA VAL A 315 6.41 20.73 32.11
C VAL A 315 7.78 20.17 31.75
N VAL A 316 8.84 20.78 32.27
CA VAL A 316 10.24 20.48 31.93
C VAL A 316 11.01 20.05 33.18
N ILE A 317 11.67 18.89 33.11
CA ILE A 317 12.63 18.40 34.11
C ILE A 317 14.04 18.50 33.51
N PRO A 318 14.92 19.35 34.05
CA PRO A 318 16.33 19.40 33.65
C PRO A 318 17.05 18.09 34.01
N ALA A 319 17.96 17.60 33.15
CA ALA A 319 18.67 16.36 33.43
C ALA A 319 19.53 16.40 34.70
N ARG A 320 20.08 17.57 35.07
CA ARG A 320 20.84 17.75 36.31
C ARG A 320 20.05 17.33 37.56
N SER A 321 18.73 17.44 37.50
CA SER A 321 17.82 17.15 38.60
C SER A 321 17.50 15.65 38.71
N LEU A 322 17.90 14.84 37.71
CA LEU A 322 17.72 13.40 37.67
C LEU A 322 18.92 12.63 38.26
N ASN A 323 20.11 13.24 38.31
CA ASN A 323 21.35 12.57 38.76
C ASN A 323 21.40 12.25 40.26
N ASN A 324 20.50 12.82 41.07
CA ASN A 324 20.49 12.67 42.53
C ASN A 324 19.32 11.81 43.06
N ASN A 325 18.60 11.08 42.19
CA ASN A 325 17.36 10.41 42.59
C ASN A 325 17.37 8.92 42.19
N ASP A 326 17.65 8.05 43.16
CA ASP A 326 17.77 6.58 43.00
C ASP A 326 16.48 5.91 42.48
N ASN A 327 15.35 6.61 42.55
CA ASN A 327 14.06 6.13 42.07
C ASN A 327 13.84 6.31 40.55
N ILE A 328 14.75 6.99 39.84
CA ILE A 328 14.62 7.23 38.39
C ILE A 328 15.48 6.21 37.65
N LYS A 329 14.91 5.04 37.39
CA LYS A 329 15.52 4.08 36.45
C LYS A 329 15.40 4.62 35.03
N ILE A 330 16.48 5.20 34.52
CA ILE A 330 16.62 5.49 33.08
C ILE A 330 16.76 4.15 32.38
N GLN A 331 15.64 3.59 31.90
CA GLN A 331 15.68 2.46 31.00
C GLN A 331 16.12 2.98 29.64
N THR A 332 17.41 2.83 29.35
CA THR A 332 17.93 2.92 27.99
C THR A 332 17.36 1.72 27.25
N ILE A 333 16.41 1.95 26.33
CA ILE A 333 15.92 0.91 25.42
C ILE A 333 16.78 0.94 24.17
#